data_AF-A0A944UZF1-F1
#
_entry.id   AF-A0A944UZF1-F1
#
_cell.length_a   1.000
_cell.length_b   1.000
_cell.length_c   1.000
_cell.angle_alpha   90.00
_cell.angle_beta   90.00
_cell.angle_gamma   90.00
#
_symmetry.space_group_name_H-M   'P 1'
#
loop_
_entity.id
_entity.type
_entity.pdbx_description
1 polymer ?
#
loop_
_entity_poly.entity_id
_entity_poly.type
_entity_poly.pdbx_seq_one_letter_code
_entity_poly.pdbx_strand_id
1 'polypeptide(L)' 'MDFEEVIFTRKSVRSFQDKEISQEILNNMMEAARLSPSFQNRQCWRFIVVKDKKLIGDLALRSGII' A
#
# COMPACT_ATOMS: atom_id res chain seq x y z
N MET A 1 -4.84 12.29 16.37
CA MET A 1 -4.03 12.81 15.25
C MET A 1 -5.01 13.28 14.22
N ASP A 2 -4.90 14.54 13.83
CA ASP A 2 -5.78 15.12 12.83
C ASP A 2 -5.20 14.91 11.43
N PHE A 3 -6.02 15.04 10.40
CA PHE A 3 -5.62 14.71 9.03
C PHE A 3 -4.42 15.54 8.54
N GLU A 4 -4.35 16.82 8.90
CA GLU A 4 -3.23 17.70 8.54
C GLU A 4 -1.90 17.20 9.12
N GLU A 5 -1.92 16.76 10.37
CA GLU A 5 -0.74 16.21 11.05
C GLU A 5 -0.23 14.95 10.32
N VAL A 6 -1.15 14.07 9.87
CA VAL A 6 -0.79 12.87 9.10
C VAL A 6 -0.05 13.24 7.82
N ILE A 7 -0.52 14.27 7.11
CA ILE A 7 0.09 14.72 5.85
C ILE A 7 1.50 15.25 6.10
N PHE A 8 1.68 16.15 7.08
CA PHE A 8 2.95 16.82 7.31
C PHE A 8 4.01 15.92 7.94
N THR A 9 3.61 14.90 8.69
CA THR A 9 4.53 13.98 9.37
C THR A 9 4.86 12.72 8.55
N ARG A 10 4.22 12.53 7.39
CA ARG A 10 4.42 11.35 6.52
C ARG A 10 5.88 11.26 6.06
N LYS A 11 6.51 10.13 6.35
CA LYS A 11 7.86 9.77 5.89
C LYS A 11 7.88 8.45 5.15
N SER A 12 8.86 8.27 4.27
CA SER A 12 9.09 6.97 3.62
C SER A 12 9.80 6.03 4.58
N VAL A 13 9.10 4.98 5.03
CA VAL A 13 9.64 3.94 5.92
C VAL A 13 10.27 2.83 5.07
N ARG A 14 11.47 2.38 5.46
CA ARG A 14 12.23 1.33 4.75
C ARG A 14 12.71 0.19 5.66
N SER A 15 12.34 0.22 6.94
CA SER A 15 12.58 -0.84 7.91
C SER A 15 11.26 -1.17 8.58
N PHE A 16 10.86 -2.44 8.53
CA PHE A 16 9.54 -2.92 8.93
C PHE A 16 9.69 -4.04 9.95
N GLN A 17 8.69 -4.17 10.83
CA GLN A 17 8.60 -5.30 11.75
C GLN A 17 8.17 -6.55 10.98
N ASP A 18 8.61 -7.74 11.41
CA ASP A 18 8.11 -9.02 10.89
C ASP A 18 6.74 -9.34 11.51
N LYS A 19 5.75 -8.52 11.19
CA LYS A 19 4.38 -8.61 11.68
C LYS A 19 3.41 -8.59 10.50
N GLU A 20 2.49 -9.55 10.48
CA GLU A 20 1.43 -9.56 9.48
C GLU A 20 0.43 -8.42 9.69
N ILE A 21 -0.06 -7.87 8.58
CA ILE A 21 -1.12 -6.86 8.57
C ILE A 21 -2.47 -7.58 8.62
N SER A 22 -3.35 -7.15 9.52
CA SER A 22 -4.70 -7.73 9.63
C SER A 22 -5.50 -7.50 8.35
N GLN A 23 -6.43 -8.42 8.06
CA GLN A 23 -7.26 -8.31 6.87
C GLN A 23 -8.15 -7.06 6.89
N GLU A 24 -8.61 -6.63 8.08
CA GLU A 24 -9.39 -5.42 8.26
C GLU A 24 -8.63 -4.17 7.83
N ILE A 25 -7.36 -4.02 8.25
CA ILE A 25 -6.51 -2.90 7.86
C ILE A 25 -6.34 -2.87 6.34
N LEU A 26 -6.09 -4.03 5.72
CA LEU A 26 -5.96 -4.15 4.27
C LEU A 26 -7.25 -3.72 3.55
N ASN A 27 -8.41 -4.17 4.03
CA ASN A 27 -9.70 -3.80 3.44
C ASN A 27 -9.96 -2.29 3.55
N ASN A 28 -9.69 -1.69 4.71
CA ASN A 28 -9.85 -0.25 4.91
C ASN A 28 -8.95 0.58 3.97
N MET A 29 -7.71 0.14 3.76
CA MET A 29 -6.80 0.77 2.80
C MET A 29 -7.31 0.68 1.36
N MET A 30 -7.81 -0.49 0.96
CA MET A 30 -8.34 -0.70 -0.39
C MET A 30 -9.60 0.11 -0.65
N GLU A 31 -10.48 0.23 0.36
CA GLU A 31 -11.69 1.04 0.26
C GLU A 31 -11.35 2.53 0.10
N ALA A 32 -10.41 3.04 0.89
CA ALA A 32 -9.92 4.41 0.73
C ALA A 32 -9.33 4.65 -0.67
N ALA A 33 -8.57 3.68 -1.20
CA ALA A 33 -8.03 3.76 -2.56
C ALA A 33 -9.13 3.72 -3.64
N ARG A 34 -10.17 2.88 -3.45
CA ARG A 34 -11.32 2.75 -4.35
C ARG A 34 -12.15 4.03 -4.43
N LEU A 35 -12.32 4.73 -3.30
CA LEU A 35 -13.06 5.98 -3.21
C LEU A 35 -12.31 7.19 -3.81
N SER A 36 -11.03 7.03 -4.15
CA SER A 36 -10.26 8.10 -4.79
C SER A 36 -10.86 8.48 -6.15
N PRO A 37 -10.83 9.78 -6.51
CA PRO A 37 -11.33 10.22 -7.80
C PRO A 37 -10.55 9.57 -8.94
N SER A 38 -11.22 9.28 -10.05
CA SER A 38 -10.58 8.79 -11.27
C SER A 38 -11.10 9.55 -12.48
N PHE A 39 -10.24 9.68 -13.50
CA PHE A 39 -10.60 10.37 -14.75
C PHE A 39 -11.87 9.76 -15.33
N GLN A 40 -12.92 10.57 -15.49
CA GLN A 40 -14.23 10.16 -16.00
C GLN A 40 -14.82 8.92 -15.29
N ASN A 41 -14.51 8.74 -13.99
CA ASN A 41 -14.90 7.56 -13.22
C ASN A 41 -14.47 6.21 -13.83
N ARG A 42 -13.38 6.19 -14.63
CA ARG A 42 -12.91 4.96 -15.28
C ARG A 42 -12.39 3.91 -14.31
N GLN A 43 -12.06 4.28 -13.07
CA GLN A 43 -11.53 3.37 -12.06
C GLN A 43 -10.36 2.54 -12.62
N CYS A 44 -9.41 3.25 -13.24
CA CYS A 44 -8.28 2.66 -13.96
C CYS A 44 -7.25 1.97 -13.06
N TRP A 45 -7.41 2.06 -11.74
CA TRP A 45 -6.54 1.45 -10.76
C TRP A 45 -6.75 -0.07 -10.68
N ARG A 46 -5.66 -0.82 -10.51
CA ARG A 46 -5.70 -2.25 -10.16
C ARG A 46 -4.77 -2.45 -8.98
N PHE A 47 -5.29 -3.04 -7.92
CA PHE A 47 -4.53 -3.32 -6.71
C PHE A 47 -4.35 -4.83 -6.57
N ILE A 48 -3.12 -5.26 -6.36
CA ILE A 48 -2.77 -6.67 -6.15
C ILE A 48 -2.10 -6.75 -4.77
N VAL A 49 -2.69 -7.52 -3.86
CA VAL A 49 -2.12 -7.78 -2.55
C VAL A 49 -1.32 -9.07 -2.61
N VAL A 50 0.00 -8.96 -2.47
CA VAL A 50 0.90 -10.11 -2.40
C VAL A 50 1.30 -10.34 -0.94
N LYS A 51 1.01 -11.52 -0.41
CA LYS A 51 1.41 -11.94 0.96
C LYS A 51 2.50 -13.02 0.96
N ASP A 52 2.74 -13.68 -0.18
CA ASP A 52 3.79 -14.69 -0.31
C ASP A 52 5.18 -14.04 -0.21
N LYS A 53 5.90 -14.32 0.88
CA LYS A 53 7.24 -13.77 1.14
C LYS A 53 8.25 -14.13 0.06
N LYS A 54 8.15 -15.33 -0.56
CA LYS A 54 9.04 -15.75 -1.64
C LYS A 54 8.80 -14.88 -2.88
N LEU A 55 7.54 -14.73 -3.27
CA LEU A 55 7.18 -13.89 -4.42
C LEU A 55 7.56 -12.42 -4.19
N ILE A 56 7.40 -11.90 -2.97
CA ILE A 56 7.84 -10.55 -2.61
C ILE A 56 9.37 -10.42 -2.78
N GLY A 57 10.15 -11.41 -2.32
CA GLY A 57 11.59 -11.43 -2.51
C GLY A 57 12.00 -11.42 -3.99
N ASP A 58 11.34 -12.25 -4.81
CA ASP A 58 11.59 -12.31 -6.25
C ASP A 58 11.25 -10.97 -6.96
N LEU A 59 10.15 -10.32 -6.56
CA LEU A 59 9.76 -9.01 -7.08
C LEU A 59 10.76 -7.92 -6.66
N ALA A 60 11.25 -7.95 -5.43
CA ALA A 60 12.22 -6.99 -4.92
C ALA A 60 13.53 -7.07 -5.73
N LEU A 61 14.06 -8.27 -5.97
CA LEU A 61 15.26 -8.48 -6.80
C LEU A 61 15.09 -7.99 -8.24
N ARG A 62 13.89 -8.11 -8.80
CA ARG A 62 13.61 -7.68 -10.19
C ARG A 62 13.28 -6.19 -10.32
N SER A 63 13.04 -5.51 -9.21
CA SER A 63 12.63 -4.10 -9.21
C SER A 63 13.77 -3.13 -9.55
N GLY A 64 15.03 -3.59 -9.56
CA GLY A 64 16.20 -2.76 -9.84
C GLY A 64 16.53 -1.75 -8.74
N ILE A 65 15.87 -1.85 -7.58
CA ILE A 65 16.08 -1.01 -6.40
C ILE A 65 17.08 -1.67 -5.42
N ILE A 66 17.38 -2.95 -5.63
CA ILE A 66 18.33 -3.78 -4.87
C ILE A 66 19.27 -4.46 -5.85
#